data_AF-A0A9D4NCD8-F1
#
_entry.id   AF-A0A9D4NCD8-F1
#
_cell.length_a   1.000
_cell.length_b   1.000
_cell.length_c   1.000
_cell.angle_alpha   90.00
_cell.angle_beta   90.00
_cell.angle_gamma   90.00
#
_symmetry.space_group_name_H-M   'P 1'
#
loop_
_entity.id
_entity.type
_entity.pdbx_description
1 polymer ?
#
loop_
_entity_poly.entity_id
_entity_poly.type
_entity_poly.pdbx_seq_one_letter_code
_entity_poly.pdbx_strand_id
1 'polypeptide(L)'
;MRTYLIVVGALLCFLNSACAIDIYGLSYNYFDEMAQTYCASKSDGWVFSLRRDCAGVAPTCNDICASASGEILRTISNQRNKVACFDAFNINKGHNQLRANPANSQPDAGKVSFATYGYGSGGCTWTPNHCGPNYCCCHAF
;
A
#
# COMPACT_ATOMS: atom_id res chain seq x y z
N MET A 1 11.71 -22.47 22.24
CA MET A 1 10.58 -21.82 22.95
C MET A 1 9.65 -21.18 21.92
N ARG A 2 8.75 -21.96 21.30
CA ARG A 2 7.73 -21.44 20.36
C ARG A 2 6.42 -22.25 20.38
N THR A 3 6.42 -23.38 21.09
CA THR A 3 5.30 -24.30 21.22
C THR A 3 4.35 -23.95 22.36
N TYR A 4 4.80 -23.18 23.36
CA TYR A 4 3.99 -22.87 24.56
C TYR A 4 2.95 -21.76 24.35
N LEU A 5 3.13 -20.86 23.39
CA LEU A 5 2.22 -19.72 23.18
C LEU A 5 0.92 -20.11 22.48
N ILE A 6 0.91 -21.20 21.71
CA ILE A 6 -0.26 -21.69 20.98
C ILE A 6 -1.25 -22.35 21.94
N VAL A 7 -0.77 -23.00 23.00
CA VAL A 7 -1.61 -23.77 23.93
C VAL A 7 -2.36 -22.86 24.91
N VAL A 8 -1.77 -21.72 25.32
CA VAL A 8 -2.43 -20.79 26.26
C VAL A 8 -3.62 -20.07 25.62
N GLY A 9 -3.57 -19.78 24.31
CA GLY A 9 -4.69 -19.16 23.59
C GLY A 9 -5.89 -20.09 23.38
N ALA A 10 -5.65 -21.38 23.18
CA ALA A 10 -6.72 -22.36 22.97
C ALA A 10 -7.46 -22.73 24.27
N LEU A 11 -6.78 -22.70 25.43
CA LEU A 11 -7.38 -23.17 26.69
C LEU A 11 -8.41 -22.19 27.28
N LEU A 12 -8.35 -20.90 26.94
CA LEU A 12 -9.28 -19.88 27.45
C LEU A 12 -10.61 -19.81 26.68
N CYS A 13 -10.74 -20.51 25.54
CA CYS A 13 -11.94 -20.46 24.70
C CYS A 13 -13.05 -21.45 25.12
N PHE A 14 -12.78 -22.39 26.02
CA PHE A 14 -13.73 -23.46 26.38
C PHE A 14 -14.77 -23.07 27.44
N LEU A 15 -14.70 -21.89 28.05
CA LEU A 15 -15.52 -21.54 29.21
C LEU A 15 -16.53 -20.41 29.01
N ASN A 16 -16.49 -19.67 27.90
CA ASN A 16 -17.51 -18.68 27.58
C ASN A 16 -17.69 -18.49 26.08
N SER A 17 -18.93 -18.56 25.63
CA SER A 17 -19.43 -18.64 24.26
C SER A 17 -19.17 -17.42 23.34
N ALA A 18 -18.10 -16.67 23.55
CA ALA A 18 -17.79 -15.49 22.74
C ALA A 18 -16.29 -15.20 22.67
N CYS A 19 -15.49 -16.18 22.25
CA CYS A 19 -14.17 -15.90 21.69
C CYS A 19 -14.33 -15.76 20.18
N ALA A 20 -14.75 -14.58 19.73
CA ALA A 20 -14.47 -14.18 18.37
C ALA A 20 -12.94 -14.15 18.28
N ILE A 21 -12.35 -15.17 17.67
CA ILE A 21 -11.00 -15.05 17.14
C ILE A 21 -11.14 -13.95 16.10
N ASP A 22 -10.71 -12.75 16.45
CA ASP A 22 -10.46 -11.71 15.48
C ASP A 22 -9.27 -12.22 14.65
N ILE A 23 -9.56 -13.13 13.74
CA ILE A 23 -8.73 -13.38 12.59
C ILE A 23 -8.83 -12.04 11.89
N TYR A 24 -7.92 -11.12 12.20
CA TYR A 24 -7.64 -9.99 11.34
C TYR A 24 -7.45 -10.61 9.96
N GLY A 25 -8.51 -10.59 9.17
CA GLY A 25 -8.42 -10.83 7.76
C GLY A 25 -7.47 -9.75 7.31
N LEU A 26 -6.20 -10.12 7.13
CA LEU A 26 -5.27 -9.39 6.30
C LEU A 26 -5.92 -9.40 4.92
N SER A 27 -6.86 -8.48 4.74
CA SER A 27 -7.56 -8.24 3.51
C SER A 27 -6.46 -7.85 2.54
N TYR A 28 -6.11 -8.79 1.66
CA TYR A 28 -5.08 -8.59 0.66
C TYR A 28 -5.44 -7.36 -0.16
N ASN A 29 -4.72 -6.26 0.05
CA ASN A 29 -5.02 -5.00 -0.60
C ASN A 29 -4.23 -4.88 -1.90
N TYR A 30 -4.81 -5.46 -2.95
CA TYR A 30 -4.23 -5.48 -4.28
C TYR A 30 -3.86 -4.08 -4.82
N PHE A 31 -4.51 -3.00 -4.34
CA PHE A 31 -4.14 -1.64 -4.73
C PHE A 31 -2.77 -1.22 -4.20
N ASP A 32 -2.45 -1.58 -2.95
CA ASP A 32 -1.16 -1.22 -2.36
C ASP A 32 -0.03 -2.05 -2.97
N GLU A 33 -0.28 -3.32 -3.29
CA GLU A 33 0.68 -4.17 -3.98
C GLU A 33 0.98 -3.65 -5.40
N MET A 34 -0.05 -3.23 -6.14
CA MET A 34 0.13 -2.56 -7.43
C MET A 34 0.90 -1.25 -7.27
N ALA A 35 0.62 -0.49 -6.21
CA ALA A 35 1.30 0.78 -5.94
C ALA A 35 2.78 0.59 -5.64
N GLN A 36 3.10 -0.35 -4.76
CA GLN A 36 4.47 -0.67 -4.40
C GLN A 36 5.24 -1.16 -5.63
N THR A 37 4.62 -2.02 -6.45
CA THR A 37 5.22 -2.53 -7.69
C THR A 37 5.44 -1.42 -8.71
N TYR A 38 4.47 -0.51 -8.90
CA TYR A 38 4.63 0.65 -9.77
C TYR A 38 5.81 1.51 -9.32
N CYS A 39 5.89 1.89 -8.05
CA CYS A 39 6.98 2.72 -7.54
C CYS A 39 8.34 2.02 -7.69
N ALA A 40 8.42 0.71 -7.40
CA ALA A 40 9.64 -0.08 -7.58
C ALA A 40 10.08 -0.18 -9.04
N SER A 41 9.16 -0.14 -10.00
CA SER A 41 9.51 -0.14 -11.42
C SER A 41 10.10 1.18 -11.93
N LYS A 42 10.07 2.24 -11.10
CA LYS A 42 10.37 3.62 -11.51
C LYS A 42 11.65 4.18 -10.89
N SER A 43 12.22 3.52 -9.89
CA SER A 43 13.48 3.91 -9.26
C SER A 43 14.21 2.70 -8.72
N ASP A 44 15.54 2.76 -8.76
CA ASP A 44 16.38 1.85 -8.00
C ASP A 44 16.38 2.24 -6.51
N GLY A 45 16.74 1.30 -5.63
CA GLY A 45 16.92 1.55 -4.21
C GLY A 45 15.69 1.26 -3.33
N TRP A 46 15.64 1.91 -2.17
CA TRP A 46 14.58 1.70 -1.18
C TRP A 46 13.37 2.59 -1.51
N VAL A 47 12.36 1.99 -2.14
CA VAL A 47 11.14 2.68 -2.55
C VAL A 47 9.93 2.28 -1.71
N PHE A 48 9.03 3.23 -1.48
CA PHE A 48 7.81 3.05 -0.69
C PHE A 48 6.64 3.69 -1.42
N SER A 49 5.54 2.94 -1.52
CA SER A 49 4.26 3.53 -1.92
C SER A 49 3.47 3.95 -0.69
N LEU A 50 2.96 5.18 -0.69
CA LEU A 50 2.07 5.69 0.36
C LEU A 50 0.74 6.10 -0.24
N ARG A 51 -0.36 5.79 0.46
CA ARG A 51 -1.70 6.22 0.05
C ARG A 51 -1.83 7.74 0.22
N ARG A 52 -2.48 8.38 -0.75
CA ARG A 52 -2.87 9.79 -0.68
C ARG A 52 -4.39 9.88 -0.64
N ASP A 53 -4.93 10.41 0.44
CA ASP A 53 -6.36 10.66 0.55
C ASP A 53 -6.74 11.91 -0.25
N CYS A 54 -7.76 11.75 -1.10
CA CYS A 54 -8.34 12.83 -1.90
C CYS A 54 -9.48 13.56 -1.16
N ALA A 55 -9.94 13.06 -0.01
CA ALA A 55 -11.03 13.68 0.72
C ALA A 55 -10.56 14.97 1.40
N GLY A 56 -11.25 16.08 1.13
CA GLY A 56 -10.95 17.39 1.74
C GLY A 56 -9.66 18.02 1.23
N VAL A 57 -8.88 18.65 2.14
CA VAL A 57 -7.59 19.27 1.80
C VAL A 57 -6.53 18.17 1.65
N ALA A 58 -6.44 17.61 0.45
CA ALA A 58 -5.50 16.55 0.14
C ALA A 58 -4.05 17.09 0.18
N PRO A 59 -3.17 16.60 1.08
CA PRO A 59 -1.77 17.00 1.12
C PRO A 59 -1.06 16.64 -0.18
N THR A 60 0.05 17.29 -0.50
CA THR A 60 0.87 16.89 -1.66
C THR A 60 1.60 15.59 -1.37
N CYS A 61 2.07 14.90 -2.41
CA CYS A 61 2.90 13.72 -2.20
C CYS A 61 4.26 14.05 -1.58
N ASN A 62 4.77 15.27 -1.76
CA ASN A 62 5.91 15.77 -1.00
C ASN A 62 5.62 15.79 0.51
N ASP A 63 4.46 16.33 0.91
CA ASP A 63 4.08 16.39 2.33
C ASP A 63 3.89 14.99 2.92
N ILE A 64 3.31 14.08 2.13
CA ILE A 64 3.13 12.67 2.53
C ILE A 64 4.48 11.98 2.72
N CYS A 65 5.41 12.08 1.77
CA CYS A 65 6.74 11.47 1.93
C CYS A 65 7.55 12.11 3.07
N ALA A 66 7.43 13.43 3.26
CA ALA A 66 8.10 14.14 4.34
C ALA A 66 7.58 13.71 5.72
N SER A 67 6.25 13.64 5.89
CA SER A 67 5.62 13.21 7.15
C SER A 67 5.91 11.75 7.49
N ALA A 68 6.01 10.87 6.50
CA ALA A 68 6.34 9.46 6.68
C ALA A 68 7.85 9.15 6.76
N SER A 69 8.72 10.15 6.62
CA SER A 69 10.16 9.96 6.50
C SER A 69 10.77 9.14 7.65
N GLY A 70 10.43 9.46 8.90
CA GLY A 70 10.93 8.73 10.07
C GLY A 70 10.55 7.25 10.09
N GLU A 71 9.34 6.92 9.65
CA GLU A 71 8.87 5.52 9.56
C GLU A 71 9.56 4.77 8.42
N ILE A 72 9.69 5.41 7.25
CA ILE A 72 10.42 4.86 6.11
C ILE A 72 11.86 4.54 6.51
N LEU A 73 12.57 5.50 7.10
CA LEU A 73 13.96 5.33 7.52
C LEU A 73 14.10 4.22 8.58
N ARG A 74 13.18 4.16 9.55
CA ARG A 74 13.15 3.08 10.55
C ARG A 74 12.94 1.71 9.92
N THR A 75 12.09 1.61 8.90
CA THR A 75 11.80 0.34 8.19
C THR A 75 13.04 -0.24 7.53
N ILE A 76 13.92 0.62 7.01
CA ILE A 76 15.21 0.23 6.43
C ILE A 76 16.37 0.32 7.43
N SER A 77 16.10 0.27 8.73
CA SER A 77 17.12 0.33 9.80
C SER A 77 18.08 1.53 9.68
N ASN A 78 17.58 2.68 9.23
CA ASN A 78 18.33 3.91 8.98
C ASN A 78 19.54 3.73 8.05
N GLN A 79 19.45 2.82 7.07
CA GLN A 79 20.47 2.67 6.02
C GLN A 79 20.61 3.89 5.11
N ARG A 80 19.67 4.84 5.20
CA ARG A 80 19.59 6.11 4.48
C ARG A 80 19.22 7.21 5.47
N ASN A 81 19.30 8.47 5.05
CA ASN A 81 19.04 9.61 5.92
C ASN A 81 18.05 10.63 5.35
N LYS A 82 17.62 10.46 4.10
CA LYS A 82 16.64 11.34 3.45
C LYS A 82 15.56 10.51 2.77
N VAL A 83 14.39 11.13 2.66
CA VAL A 83 13.24 10.60 1.94
C VAL A 83 12.65 11.72 1.11
N ALA A 84 12.36 11.46 -0.15
CA ALA A 84 11.66 12.41 -1.02
C ALA A 84 10.67 11.70 -1.93
N CYS A 85 9.64 12.43 -2.38
CA CYS A 85 8.78 11.98 -3.46
C CYS A 85 9.55 12.06 -4.79
N PHE A 86 9.41 11.04 -5.63
CA PHE A 86 10.01 11.03 -6.98
C PHE A 86 8.99 10.75 -8.10
N ASP A 87 7.85 10.14 -7.77
CA ASP A 87 6.76 9.88 -8.69
C ASP A 87 5.43 9.85 -7.91
N ALA A 88 4.31 9.95 -8.61
CA ALA A 88 2.99 9.74 -8.04
C ALA A 88 2.08 9.18 -9.12
N PHE A 89 1.09 8.38 -8.73
CA PHE A 89 0.20 7.75 -9.69
C PHE A 89 -1.21 7.58 -9.13
N ASN A 90 -2.16 7.37 -10.03
CA ASN A 90 -3.55 7.13 -9.70
C ASN A 90 -3.94 5.71 -10.13
N ILE A 91 -4.58 4.98 -9.22
CA ILE A 91 -5.34 3.77 -9.54
C ILE A 91 -6.82 4.11 -9.56
N ASN A 92 -7.47 3.89 -10.70
CA ASN A 92 -8.91 4.08 -10.80
C ASN A 92 -9.63 2.87 -10.20
N LYS A 93 -10.03 3.01 -8.93
CA LYS A 93 -10.66 1.94 -8.12
C LYS A 93 -12.06 1.56 -8.59
N GLY A 94 -12.69 2.37 -9.45
CA GLY A 94 -14.03 2.10 -10.00
C GLY A 94 -14.05 1.18 -11.22
N HIS A 95 -12.88 0.72 -11.71
CA HIS A 95 -12.77 -0.17 -12.87
C HIS A 95 -12.86 -1.66 -12.49
N ASN A 96 -12.94 -2.51 -13.53
CA ASN A 96 -13.09 -3.96 -13.44
C ASN A 96 -12.05 -4.62 -12.53
N GLN A 97 -12.46 -4.98 -11.32
CA GLN A 97 -11.70 -5.88 -10.47
C GLN A 97 -11.79 -7.29 -11.03
N LEU A 98 -10.65 -7.81 -11.49
CA LEU A 98 -10.54 -9.19 -11.94
C LEU A 98 -10.58 -10.13 -10.72
N ARG A 99 -11.04 -11.37 -10.93
CA ARG A 99 -11.07 -12.36 -9.87
C ARG A 99 -9.65 -12.72 -9.44
N ALA A 100 -9.53 -13.15 -8.18
CA ALA A 100 -8.29 -13.77 -7.72
C ALA A 100 -7.92 -14.92 -8.66
N ASN A 101 -6.62 -15.08 -8.91
CA ASN A 101 -6.07 -16.08 -9.82
C ASN A 101 -5.30 -17.19 -9.07
N PRO A 102 -5.94 -17.99 -8.18
CA PRO A 102 -5.25 -18.97 -7.35
C PRO A 102 -5.02 -20.34 -8.04
N ALA A 103 -5.50 -20.54 -9.27
CA ALA A 103 -5.53 -21.86 -9.92
C ALA A 103 -5.06 -21.81 -11.38
N ASN A 104 -4.87 -22.98 -11.99
CA ASN A 104 -4.38 -23.12 -13.37
C ASN A 104 -5.35 -22.57 -14.44
N SER A 105 -6.63 -22.37 -14.11
CA SER A 105 -7.62 -21.76 -15.00
C SER A 105 -7.58 -20.24 -14.91
N GLN A 106 -7.62 -19.56 -16.05
CA GLN A 106 -7.58 -18.08 -16.17
C GLN A 106 -8.96 -17.53 -16.59
N PRO A 107 -9.96 -17.48 -15.69
CA PRO A 107 -11.34 -17.22 -16.09
C PRO A 107 -11.58 -15.76 -16.50
N ASP A 108 -10.62 -14.87 -16.24
CA ASP A 108 -10.60 -13.47 -16.66
C ASP A 108 -9.52 -13.16 -17.72
N ALA A 109 -8.99 -14.20 -18.39
CA ALA A 109 -8.07 -14.00 -19.50
C ALA A 109 -8.67 -13.06 -20.56
N GLY A 110 -7.88 -12.07 -21.00
CA GLY A 110 -8.30 -11.06 -21.98
C GLY A 110 -9.16 -9.91 -21.42
N LYS A 111 -9.51 -9.90 -20.13
CA LYS A 111 -10.21 -8.78 -19.51
C LYS A 111 -9.24 -7.69 -19.07
N VAL A 112 -9.64 -6.43 -19.28
CA VAL A 112 -8.87 -5.25 -18.85
C VAL A 112 -8.99 -5.10 -17.34
N SER A 113 -7.84 -4.92 -16.67
CA SER A 113 -7.75 -4.65 -15.23
C SER A 113 -7.98 -3.16 -14.92
N PHE A 114 -7.48 -2.67 -13.79
CA PHE A 114 -7.58 -1.28 -13.38
C PHE A 114 -6.87 -0.36 -14.38
N ALA A 115 -7.55 0.74 -14.73
CA ALA A 115 -6.88 1.86 -15.39
C ALA A 115 -5.96 2.55 -14.35
N THR A 116 -4.71 2.76 -14.74
CA THR A 116 -3.72 3.48 -13.93
C THR A 116 -3.15 4.65 -14.72
N TYR A 117 -2.83 5.74 -14.04
CA TYR A 117 -2.24 6.93 -14.64
C TYR A 117 -1.04 7.42 -13.82
N GLY A 118 0.13 7.41 -14.43
CA GLY A 118 1.37 7.94 -13.85
C GLY A 118 1.48 9.44 -14.07
N TYR A 119 1.67 10.20 -12.99
CA TYR A 119 1.90 11.64 -13.05
C TYR A 119 3.39 11.99 -13.17
N GLY A 120 4.29 11.03 -12.93
CA GLY A 120 5.71 11.29 -12.85
C GLY A 120 6.06 12.20 -11.67
N SER A 121 7.23 12.83 -11.74
CA SER A 121 7.68 13.78 -10.71
C SER A 121 6.75 14.99 -10.54
N GLY A 122 6.01 15.38 -11.59
CA GLY A 122 4.99 16.45 -11.51
C GLY A 122 3.82 16.10 -10.58
N GLY A 123 3.58 14.82 -10.33
CA GLY A 123 2.59 14.34 -9.36
C GLY A 123 2.96 14.64 -7.91
N CYS A 124 4.25 14.84 -7.60
CA CYS A 124 4.72 15.10 -6.25
C CYS A 124 4.17 16.41 -5.65
N THR A 125 3.95 17.41 -6.52
CA THR A 125 3.41 18.73 -6.18
C THR A 125 1.96 18.91 -6.64
N TRP A 126 1.25 17.83 -6.99
CA TRP A 126 -0.12 17.94 -7.50
C TRP A 126 -1.02 18.67 -6.50
N THR A 127 -1.76 19.67 -7.00
CA THR A 127 -2.41 20.66 -6.17
C THR A 127 -3.52 20.07 -5.28
N PRO A 128 -3.77 20.66 -4.11
CA PRO A 128 -4.94 20.35 -3.28
C PRO A 128 -6.26 20.59 -4.04
N ASN A 129 -7.35 19.92 -3.65
CA ASN A 129 -8.72 20.05 -4.18
C ASN A 129 -9.02 19.44 -5.56
N HIS A 130 -8.08 18.72 -6.17
CA HIS A 130 -8.35 17.81 -7.29
C HIS A 130 -7.94 16.39 -6.89
N CYS A 131 -8.78 15.40 -7.18
CA CYS A 131 -8.39 14.00 -6.97
C CYS A 131 -7.47 13.55 -8.12
N GLY A 132 -6.19 13.91 -7.97
CA GLY A 132 -5.08 13.49 -8.82
C GLY A 132 -4.47 12.17 -8.32
N PRO A 133 -3.13 12.05 -8.17
CA PRO A 133 -2.54 10.81 -7.68
C PRO A 133 -3.15 10.42 -6.34
N ASN A 134 -3.57 9.16 -6.20
CA ASN A 134 -4.06 8.58 -4.94
C ASN A 134 -3.01 7.69 -4.27
N TYR A 135 -1.82 7.61 -4.87
CA TYR A 135 -0.63 7.01 -4.30
C TYR A 135 0.62 7.84 -4.64
N CYS A 136 1.55 7.90 -3.69
CA CYS A 136 2.81 8.62 -3.78
C CYS A 136 3.97 7.62 -3.78
N CYS A 137 4.99 7.85 -4.60
CA CYS A 137 6.22 7.07 -4.59
C CYS A 137 7.33 7.84 -3.89
N CYS A 138 7.78 7.32 -2.75
CA CYS A 138 8.86 7.87 -1.95
C CYS A 138 10.13 7.04 -2.13
N HIS A 139 11.28 7.71 -2.25
CA HIS A 139 12.58 7.09 -2.34
C HIS A 139 13.43 7.52 -1.15
N ALA A 140 14.06 6.55 -0.48
CA ALA A 140 15.03 6.79 0.58
C ALA A 140 16.47 6.74 0.02
N PHE A 141 17.26 7.79 0.27
CA PHE A 141 18.64 7.94 -0.21
C PHE A 141 19.54 8.62 0.83
#